data_AF-M1FDI9-F1
#
_entry.id   AF-M1FDI9-F1
#
_cell.length_a   1.000
_cell.length_b   1.000
_cell.length_c   1.000
_cell.angle_alpha   90.00
_cell.angle_beta   90.00
_cell.angle_gamma   90.00
#
_symmetry.space_group_name_H-M   'P 1'
#
loop_
_entity.id
_entity.type
_entity.pdbx_description
1 polymer ?
#
loop_
_entity_poly.entity_id
_entity_poly.type
_entity_poly.pdbx_seq_one_letter_code
_entity_poly.pdbx_strand_id
1 'polypeptide(L)' 'MLSEIPSGQFPNLQEAAAIILWLCPTENSFTTAGVFDLSGGRAIY' A
#
# COMPACT_ATOMS: atom_id res chain seq x y z
N MET A 1 14.16 4.86 -8.51
CA MET A 1 14.22 6.27 -8.93
C MET A 1 12.80 6.77 -9.14
N LEU A 2 12.53 8.08 -9.04
CA LEU A 2 11.17 8.61 -9.27
C LEU A 2 10.66 8.28 -10.68
N SER A 3 11.57 8.17 -11.65
CA SER A 3 11.30 7.73 -13.04
C SER A 3 10.65 6.36 -13.15
N GLU A 4 10.83 5.49 -12.14
CA GLU A 4 10.32 4.12 -12.14
C GLU A 4 8.96 4.01 -11.43
N ILE A 5 8.39 5.12 -10.95
CA ILE A 5 7.11 5.13 -10.24
C ILE A 5 6.04 5.72 -11.18
N PRO A 6 5.10 4.92 -11.70
CA PRO A 6 4.04 5.40 -12.59
C PRO A 6 3.20 6.54 -12.02
N SER A 7 2.97 6.58 -10.70
CA SER A 7 2.25 7.69 -10.06
C SER A 7 3.01 9.02 -10.09
N GLY A 8 4.30 9.03 -10.43
CA GLY A 8 5.13 10.22 -10.50
C GLY A 8 5.44 10.85 -9.15
N GLN A 9 5.15 10.17 -8.03
CA GLN A 9 5.37 10.67 -6.68
C GLN A 9 5.87 9.59 -5.72
N PHE A 10 6.58 10.02 -4.67
CA PHE A 10 6.94 9.12 -3.57
C PHE A 10 5.74 8.90 -2.64
N PRO A 11 5.65 7.71 -2.00
CA PRO A 11 4.59 7.43 -1.05
C PRO A 11 4.67 8.37 0.16
N ASN A 12 3.51 8.80 0.63
CA ASN A 12 3.38 9.56 1.87
C ASN A 12 3.19 8.60 3.06
N LEU A 13 3.84 8.88 4.20
CA LEU A 13 3.77 8.04 5.40
C LEU A 13 2.35 7.94 5.98
N GLN A 14 1.57 9.02 5.94
CA GLN A 14 0.18 9.04 6.38
C GLN A 14 -0.71 8.18 5.47
N GLU A 15 -0.46 8.15 4.15
CA GLU A 15 -1.19 7.26 3.23
C GLU A 15 -0.91 5.79 3.55
N ALA A 16 0.36 5.43 3.78
CA ALA A 16 0.72 4.08 4.18
C ALA A 16 0.09 3.69 5.53
N ALA A 17 0.12 4.59 6.51
CA ALA A 17 -0.51 4.36 7.82
C ALA A 17 -2.03 4.17 7.70
N ALA A 18 -2.70 4.92 6.84
CA ALA A 18 -4.14 4.79 6.62
C ALA A 18 -4.52 3.41 6.07
N ILE A 19 -3.75 2.88 5.12
CA ILE A 19 -3.96 1.52 4.59
C ILE A 19 -3.73 0.47 5.68
N ILE A 20 -2.66 0.60 6.48
CA ILE A 20 -2.40 -0.32 7.60
C ILE A 20 -3.56 -0.31 8.60
N LEU A 21 -4.03 0.88 9.00
CA LEU A 21 -5.16 1.02 9.92
C LEU A 21 -6.45 0.43 9.36
N TRP A 22 -6.67 0.52 8.05
CA TRP A 22 -7.80 -0.12 7.38
C TRP A 22 -7.71 -1.65 7.35
N LEU A 23 -6.48 -2.21 7.36
CA LEU A 23 -6.25 -3.67 7.37
C LEU A 23 -6.32 -4.31 8.76
N CYS A 24 -6.01 -3.56 9.82
CA CYS A 24 -5.98 -4.06 11.19
C CYS A 24 -7.30 -4.14 11.99
N PRO A 25 -8.49 -3.65 11.54
CA PRO A 25 -9.67 -3.63 12.39
C PRO A 25 -10.32 -5.02 12.49
N THR A 26 -11.10 -5.25 13.54
CA THR A 26 -11.77 -6.52 13.85
C THR A 26 -12.74 -6.99 12.76
N GLU A 27 -13.27 -6.05 12.01
CA GLU A 27 -14.17 -6.22 10.88
C GLU A 27 -13.46 -6.93 9.71
N ASN A 28 -12.13 -6.85 9.64
CA ASN A 28 -11.29 -7.55 8.67
C ASN A 28 -10.72 -8.88 9.21
N SER A 29 -11.38 -9.50 10.19
CA SER A 29 -10.85 -10.67 10.93
C SER A 29 -10.69 -11.96 10.10
N PHE A 30 -11.31 -12.05 8.92
CA PHE A 30 -11.29 -13.27 8.10
C PHE A 30 -10.29 -13.21 6.92
N THR A 31 -9.57 -12.10 6.78
CA THR A 31 -8.56 -11.93 5.73
C THR A 31 -7.16 -12.26 6.27
N THR A 32 -6.42 -13.09 5.54
CA THR A 32 -5.03 -13.43 5.83
C THR A 32 -4.23 -13.56 4.54
N ALA A 33 -2.90 -13.43 4.63
CA ALA A 33 -1.94 -13.55 3.51
C ALA A 33 -2.18 -12.61 2.30
N GLY A 34 -3.00 -11.55 2.47
CA GLY A 34 -3.19 -10.51 1.45
C GLY A 34 -1.99 -9.59 1.34
N VAL A 35 -1.62 -9.21 0.11
CA VAL A 35 -0.57 -8.22 -0.16
C VAL A 35 -1.24 -6.97 -0.74
N PHE A 36 -0.99 -5.82 -0.09
CA PHE A 36 -1.41 -4.51 -0.56
C PHE A 36 -0.18 -3.75 -1.00
N ASP A 37 -0.05 -3.54 -2.31
CA ASP A 37 1.09 -2.83 -2.88
C ASP A 37 0.90 -1.32 -2.78
N LEU A 38 1.92 -0.68 -2.20
CA LEU A 38 2.01 0.77 -2.03
C LEU A 38 3.17 1.34 -2.84
N SER A 39 3.54 0.67 -3.94
CA SER A 39 4.70 1.04 -4.74
C SER A 39 4.43 2.21 -5.70
N GLY A 40 3.18 2.68 -5.79
CA GLY A 40 2.77 3.66 -6.79
C GLY A 40 2.79 3.11 -8.21
N GLY A 41 2.66 1.79 -8.38
CA GLY A 41 2.72 1.08 -9.65
C GLY A 41 4.12 0.63 -10.08
N ARG A 42 5.13 0.78 -9.22
CA ARG A 42 6.51 0.41 -9.53
C ARG A 42 6.72 -1.12 -9.53
N ALA A 43 5.97 -1.85 -8.72
CA ALA A 43 6.08 -3.30 -8.65
C ALA A 43 5.52 -3.97 -9.92
N ILE A 44 6.19 -5.02 -10.41
CA ILE A 44 5.91 -5.69 -11.69
C ILE A 44 5.70 -7.20 -11.54
N TYR A 45 5.21 -7.63 -10.37
CA TYR A 45 4.88 -9.03 -10.09
C TYR A 45 3.58 -9.48 -10.79
#